data_AF-A0A0M9FTX2-F1
#
_entry.id   AF-A0A0M9FTX2-F1
#
_cell.length_a   1.000
_cell.length_b   1.000
_cell.length_c   1.000
_cell.angle_alpha   90.00
_cell.angle_beta   90.00
_cell.angle_gamma   90.00
#
_symmetry.space_group_name_H-M   'P 1'
#
loop_
_entity.id
_entity.type
_entity.pdbx_description
1 polymer ?
#
loop_
_entity_poly.entity_id
_entity_poly.type
_entity_poly.pdbx_seq_one_letter_code
_entity_poly.pdbx_strand_id
1 'polypeptide(L)'
;MGKADQKKKEKIVEDKTFGLKNKNRSAKVQAFVQQVRQSVDQRSPQARKSQAELEARRSAKEAKQAREAELAKLFNDVDTQQRKKREEAAAAAGGDGDDQLMCNPEDYLFRPEDFDEVDQDETRLEEKLEAEREKLKERTDLTPVTEETFQAWKQRKREEAAAAEAARVRKAKAGEGKMRGWDLWQMDKDLFVDDEEADEFYEREEQDDAVAAEEEEEAAYDLS
;
A
#
# COMPACT_ATOMS: atom_id res chain seq x y z
N MET A 1 7.56 -5.92 32.68
CA MET A 1 8.78 -6.64 33.11
C MET A 1 8.41 -8.09 33.38
N GLY A 2 9.22 -9.05 32.93
CA GLY A 2 8.92 -10.46 33.14
C GLY A 2 9.11 -10.86 34.61
N LYS A 3 8.26 -11.77 35.11
CA LYS A 3 8.40 -12.38 36.44
C LYS A 3 9.81 -12.97 36.69
N ALA A 4 10.50 -13.37 35.62
CA ALA A 4 11.86 -13.87 35.65
C ALA A 4 12.92 -12.81 36.05
N ASP A 5 12.75 -11.56 35.63
CA ASP A 5 13.71 -10.49 35.93
C ASP A 5 13.59 -10.01 37.39
N GLN A 6 12.37 -9.98 37.92
CA GLN A 6 12.12 -9.71 39.34
C GLN A 6 12.75 -10.79 40.22
N LYS A 7 12.58 -12.07 39.87
CA LYS A 7 13.17 -13.20 40.62
C LYS A 7 14.71 -13.18 40.63
N LYS A 8 15.35 -12.72 39.55
CA LYS A 8 16.81 -12.54 39.49
C LYS A 8 17.29 -11.41 40.43
N LYS A 9 16.57 -10.29 40.45
CA LYS A 9 16.89 -9.17 41.35
C LYS A 9 16.73 -9.56 42.82
N GLU A 10 15.65 -10.28 43.15
CA GLU A 10 15.41 -10.80 44.49
C GLU A 10 16.54 -11.72 44.95
N LYS A 11 17.00 -12.64 44.10
CA LYS A 11 18.16 -13.51 44.41
C LYS A 11 19.44 -12.72 44.69
N ILE A 12 19.71 -11.64 43.94
CA ILE A 12 20.89 -10.77 44.15
C ILE A 12 20.77 -9.99 45.45
N VAL A 13 19.57 -9.51 45.78
CA VAL A 13 19.31 -8.84 47.07
C VAL A 13 19.48 -9.83 48.21
N GLU A 14 18.93 -11.04 48.10
CA GLU A 14 19.05 -12.10 49.10
C GLU A 14 20.52 -12.44 49.38
N ASP A 15 21.33 -12.63 48.33
CA ASP A 15 22.74 -13.00 48.43
C ASP A 15 23.58 -11.88 49.07
N LYS A 16 23.43 -10.63 48.60
CA LYS A 16 24.16 -9.47 49.15
C LYS A 16 23.73 -9.08 50.56
N THR A 17 22.57 -9.55 51.00
CA THR A 17 22.05 -9.28 52.34
C THR A 17 21.98 -10.54 53.21
N PHE A 18 22.60 -11.64 52.75
CA PHE A 18 22.71 -12.89 53.48
C PHE A 18 23.73 -12.76 54.62
N GLY A 19 23.46 -13.38 55.78
CA GLY A 19 24.38 -13.37 56.92
C GLY A 19 24.37 -12.11 57.81
N LEU A 20 23.60 -11.07 57.48
CA LEU A 20 23.44 -9.92 58.38
C LEU A 20 22.57 -10.30 59.58
N LYS A 21 23.20 -10.37 60.76
CA LYS A 21 22.52 -10.62 62.04
C LYS A 21 21.58 -9.45 62.36
N ASN A 22 20.39 -9.74 62.93
CA ASN A 22 19.37 -8.74 63.31
C ASN A 22 18.76 -7.93 62.15
N LYS A 23 18.60 -8.54 60.97
CA LYS A 23 18.03 -7.91 59.77
C LYS A 23 16.66 -7.23 59.94
N ASN A 24 15.84 -7.76 60.84
CA ASN A 24 14.51 -7.23 61.16
C ASN A 24 14.47 -6.42 62.47
N ARG A 25 15.62 -6.21 63.13
CA ARG A 25 15.68 -5.68 64.51
C ARG A 25 16.57 -4.43 64.66
N SER A 26 17.52 -4.20 63.75
CA SER A 26 18.39 -3.02 63.75
C SER A 26 18.07 -2.07 62.60
N ALA A 27 17.76 -0.81 62.91
CA ALA A 27 17.48 0.23 61.93
C ALA A 27 18.65 0.46 60.96
N LYS A 28 19.90 0.32 61.44
CA LYS A 28 21.10 0.47 60.62
C LYS A 28 21.25 -0.65 59.59
N VAL A 29 20.89 -1.88 59.98
CA VAL A 29 20.87 -3.04 59.08
C VAL A 29 19.73 -2.93 58.07
N GLN A 30 18.56 -2.44 58.49
CA GLN A 30 17.43 -2.19 57.58
C GLN A 30 17.76 -1.12 56.55
N ALA A 31 18.41 -0.02 56.94
CA ALA A 31 18.87 1.03 56.02
C ALA A 31 19.88 0.50 54.99
N PHE A 32 20.82 -0.36 55.42
CA PHE A 32 21.76 -1.02 54.51
C PHE A 32 21.06 -1.94 53.50
N VAL A 33 20.09 -2.73 53.96
CA VAL A 33 19.28 -3.60 53.08
C VAL A 33 18.47 -2.77 52.08
N GLN A 34 17.91 -1.63 52.49
CA GLN A 34 17.19 -0.70 51.61
C GLN A 34 18.12 -0.10 50.56
N GLN A 35 19.33 0.32 50.94
CA GLN A 35 20.34 0.85 50.01
C GLN A 35 20.78 -0.19 48.97
N VAL A 36 20.99 -1.44 49.39
CA VAL A 36 21.34 -2.55 48.48
C VAL A 36 20.18 -2.84 47.52
N ARG A 37 18.93 -2.88 48.00
CA ARG A 37 17.74 -3.03 47.14
C ARG A 37 17.65 -1.91 46.10
N GLN A 38 17.83 -0.67 46.53
CA GLN A 38 17.77 0.49 45.65
C GLN A 38 18.86 0.43 44.58
N SER A 39 20.08 -0.02 44.92
CA SER A 39 21.17 -0.18 43.94
C SER A 39 20.89 -1.25 42.87
N VAL A 40 20.15 -2.31 43.22
CA VAL A 40 19.80 -3.42 42.31
C VAL A 40 18.57 -3.08 41.47
N ASP A 41 17.66 -2.24 41.97
CA ASP A 41 16.47 -1.79 41.24
C ASP A 41 16.67 -0.54 40.37
N GLN A 42 17.74 0.22 40.60
CA GLN A 42 18.17 1.33 39.75
C GLN A 42 18.62 0.79 38.38
N ARG A 43 17.64 0.58 37.50
CA ARG A 43 17.85 0.37 36.07
C ARG A 43 18.60 1.58 35.50
N SER A 44 19.64 1.33 34.69
CA SER A 44 20.44 2.38 34.04
C SER A 44 19.54 3.51 33.52
N PRO A 45 19.83 4.79 33.83
CA PRO A 45 19.06 5.95 33.36
C PRO A 45 18.81 5.92 31.84
N GLN A 46 19.76 5.37 31.08
CA GLN A 46 19.67 5.17 29.63
C GLN A 46 18.47 4.28 29.22
N ALA A 47 18.22 3.20 29.96
CA ALA A 47 17.19 2.22 29.63
C ALA A 47 15.77 2.64 30.08
N ARG A 48 15.66 3.65 30.95
CA ARG A 48 14.38 4.31 31.27
C ARG A 48 14.03 5.34 30.19
N LYS A 49 15.01 6.12 29.74
CA LYS A 49 14.85 7.08 28.63
C LYS A 49 14.43 6.38 27.33
N SER A 50 15.06 5.25 26.99
CA SER A 50 14.72 4.50 25.77
C SER A 50 13.30 3.93 25.78
N GLN A 51 12.78 3.53 26.95
CA GLN A 51 11.40 3.04 27.05
C GLN A 51 10.39 4.18 27.00
N ALA A 52 10.67 5.30 27.66
CA ALA A 52 9.81 6.49 27.60
C ALA A 52 9.73 7.05 26.16
N GLU A 53 10.83 7.02 25.39
CA GLU A 53 10.85 7.46 24.00
C GLU A 53 10.09 6.51 23.07
N LEU A 54 10.20 5.20 23.27
CA LEU A 54 9.41 4.20 22.53
C LEU A 54 7.92 4.29 22.85
N GLU A 55 7.55 4.54 24.10
CA GLU A 55 6.15 4.74 24.52
C GLU A 55 5.59 6.06 23.98
N ALA A 56 6.36 7.15 24.00
CA ALA A 56 5.98 8.42 23.38
C ALA A 56 5.81 8.30 21.85
N ARG A 57 6.66 7.52 21.18
CA ARG A 57 6.53 7.25 19.74
C ARG A 57 5.31 6.37 19.43
N ARG A 58 4.95 5.43 20.32
CA ARG A 58 3.74 4.61 20.17
C ARG A 58 2.48 5.43 20.39
N SER A 59 2.41 6.21 21.48
CA SER A 59 1.27 7.07 21.75
C SER A 59 1.09 8.17 20.70
N ALA A 60 2.17 8.72 20.14
CA ALA A 60 2.09 9.67 19.02
C ALA A 60 1.54 9.02 17.74
N LYS A 61 1.91 7.77 17.44
CA LYS A 61 1.34 7.00 16.30
C LYS A 61 -0.13 6.69 16.51
N GLU A 62 -0.50 6.24 17.71
CA GLU A 62 -1.90 5.97 18.07
C GLU A 62 -2.74 7.25 18.01
N ALA A 63 -2.23 8.39 18.48
CA ALA A 63 -2.92 9.67 18.37
C ALA A 63 -3.09 10.14 16.92
N LYS A 64 -2.07 9.94 16.06
CA LYS A 64 -2.18 10.23 14.62
C LYS A 64 -3.22 9.32 13.96
N GLN A 65 -3.19 8.03 14.25
CA GLN A 65 -4.13 7.05 13.70
C GLN A 65 -5.56 7.30 14.20
N ALA A 66 -5.73 7.71 15.47
CA ALA A 66 -7.02 8.09 16.01
C ALA A 66 -7.57 9.35 15.32
N ARG A 67 -6.73 10.37 15.09
CA ARG A 67 -7.12 11.57 14.35
C ARG A 67 -7.51 11.25 12.90
N GLU A 68 -6.75 10.38 12.25
CA GLU A 68 -7.05 9.92 10.89
C GLU A 68 -8.36 9.12 10.83
N ALA A 69 -8.61 8.27 11.82
CA ALA A 69 -9.88 7.55 11.94
C ALA A 69 -11.08 8.47 12.25
N GLU A 70 -10.88 9.53 13.04
CA GLU A 70 -11.90 10.56 13.27
C GLU A 70 -12.19 11.37 12.00
N LEU A 71 -11.16 11.72 11.23
CA LEU A 71 -11.32 12.37 9.93
C LEU A 71 -12.04 11.45 8.93
N ALA A 72 -11.65 10.18 8.83
CA ALA A 72 -12.29 9.21 7.95
C ALA A 72 -13.78 9.03 8.27
N LYS A 73 -14.16 9.01 9.56
CA LYS A 73 -15.58 8.97 9.95
C LYS A 73 -16.34 10.22 9.53
N LEU A 74 -15.74 11.40 9.65
CA LEU A 74 -16.37 12.66 9.25
C LEU A 74 -16.53 12.79 7.73
N PHE A 75 -15.53 12.35 6.96
CA PHE A 75 -15.55 12.41 5.50
C PHE A 75 -16.44 11.31 4.88
N ASN A 76 -16.42 10.09 5.42
CA ASN A 76 -17.23 8.99 4.88
C ASN A 76 -18.73 9.13 5.20
N ASP A 77 -19.12 9.78 6.30
CA ASP A 77 -20.55 9.97 6.62
C ASP A 77 -21.25 10.92 5.63
N VAL A 78 -20.55 11.97 5.17
CA VAL A 78 -21.10 12.91 4.19
C VAL A 78 -21.27 12.25 2.81
N ASP A 79 -20.26 11.50 2.36
CA ASP A 79 -20.30 10.81 1.06
C ASP A 79 -21.36 9.69 1.05
N THR A 80 -21.45 8.90 2.13
CA THR A 80 -22.47 7.84 2.24
C THR A 80 -23.89 8.39 2.36
N GLN A 81 -24.10 9.55 3.00
CA GLN A 81 -25.41 10.21 3.02
C GLN A 81 -25.78 10.75 1.63
N GLN A 82 -24.82 11.30 0.87
CA GLN A 82 -25.08 11.72 -0.51
C GLN A 82 -25.36 10.53 -1.43
N ARG A 83 -24.61 9.43 -1.31
CA ARG A 83 -24.83 8.19 -2.05
C ARG A 83 -26.19 7.57 -1.73
N LYS A 84 -26.54 7.44 -0.44
CA LYS A 84 -27.88 6.95 -0.03
C LYS A 84 -28.99 7.86 -0.54
N LYS A 85 -28.83 9.18 -0.46
CA LYS A 85 -29.82 10.13 -0.99
C LYS A 85 -29.98 9.98 -2.51
N ARG A 86 -28.89 9.67 -3.23
CA ARG A 86 -28.89 9.46 -4.68
C ARG A 86 -29.50 8.10 -5.06
N GLU A 87 -29.22 7.05 -4.30
CA GLU A 87 -29.86 5.73 -4.42
C GLU A 87 -31.35 5.77 -4.06
N GLU A 88 -31.74 6.47 -3.00
CA GLU A 88 -33.14 6.66 -2.61
C GLU A 88 -33.91 7.50 -3.63
N ALA A 89 -33.25 8.48 -4.26
CA ALA A 89 -33.82 9.23 -5.38
C ALA A 89 -33.98 8.36 -6.64
N ALA A 90 -33.02 7.49 -6.94
CA ALA A 90 -33.11 6.51 -8.03
C ALA A 90 -34.21 5.46 -7.76
N ALA A 91 -34.35 4.99 -6.52
CA ALA A 91 -35.38 4.03 -6.12
C ALA A 91 -36.79 4.65 -6.05
N ALA A 92 -36.91 5.94 -5.77
CA ALA A 92 -38.18 6.67 -5.76
C ALA A 92 -38.68 7.05 -7.16
N ALA A 93 -37.77 7.17 -8.14
CA ALA A 93 -38.10 7.27 -9.56
C ALA A 93 -38.40 5.86 -10.09
N GLY A 94 -39.54 5.28 -9.70
CA GLY A 94 -39.96 3.95 -10.16
C GLY A 94 -40.08 3.90 -11.68
N GLY A 95 -39.05 3.38 -12.35
CA GLY A 95 -38.96 3.21 -13.79
C GLY A 95 -38.31 1.89 -14.12
N ASP A 96 -39.12 0.90 -14.47
CA ASP A 96 -38.68 -0.26 -15.24
C ASP A 96 -38.54 0.22 -16.70
N GLY A 97 -37.40 0.84 -17.02
CA GLY A 97 -37.19 1.49 -18.31
C GLY A 97 -35.72 1.83 -18.52
N ASP A 98 -35.08 1.12 -19.45
CA ASP A 98 -33.87 1.46 -20.23
C ASP A 98 -32.64 2.15 -19.60
N ASP A 99 -32.55 2.28 -18.27
CA ASP A 99 -31.38 2.84 -17.56
C ASP A 99 -30.08 2.06 -17.80
N GLN A 100 -30.16 0.84 -18.34
CA GLN A 100 -29.01 0.01 -18.70
C GLN A 100 -28.14 0.63 -19.81
N LEU A 101 -28.65 1.63 -20.55
CA LEU A 101 -27.94 2.36 -21.60
C LEU A 101 -27.48 3.77 -21.18
N MET A 102 -27.86 4.24 -20.00
CA MET A 102 -27.38 5.52 -19.48
C MET A 102 -26.05 5.31 -18.75
N CYS A 103 -25.01 6.04 -19.18
CA CYS A 103 -23.69 6.03 -18.55
C CYS A 103 -23.79 6.41 -17.07
N ASN A 104 -23.91 5.42 -16.18
CA ASN A 104 -23.79 5.63 -14.75
C ASN A 104 -22.34 5.99 -14.45
N PRO A 105 -22.04 7.20 -13.93
CA PRO A 105 -20.66 7.63 -13.69
C PRO A 105 -19.88 6.69 -12.75
N GLU A 106 -20.56 5.93 -11.90
CA GLU A 106 -19.95 4.95 -10.99
C GLU A 106 -19.38 3.73 -11.72
N ASP A 107 -19.88 3.40 -12.92
CA ASP A 107 -19.34 2.30 -13.74
C ASP A 107 -18.02 2.68 -14.43
N TYR A 108 -17.71 3.98 -14.50
CA TYR A 108 -16.50 4.54 -15.12
C TYR A 108 -15.52 5.16 -14.10
N LEU A 109 -15.88 5.17 -12.81
CA LEU A 109 -15.01 5.64 -11.74
C LEU A 109 -14.08 4.50 -11.32
N PHE A 110 -12.76 4.72 -11.45
CA PHE A 110 -11.76 3.77 -10.98
C PHE A 110 -11.89 3.54 -9.47
N ARG A 111 -12.22 2.32 -9.09
CA ARG A 111 -12.27 1.90 -7.71
C ARG A 111 -10.93 1.26 -7.31
N PRO A 112 -10.57 1.28 -6.02
CA PRO A 112 -9.38 0.57 -5.55
C PRO A 112 -9.34 -0.90 -5.96
N GLU A 113 -10.51 -1.54 -6.10
CA GLU A 113 -10.64 -2.95 -6.53
C GLU A 113 -10.34 -3.17 -8.02
N ASP A 114 -10.33 -2.11 -8.84
CA ASP A 114 -10.03 -2.20 -10.28
C ASP A 114 -8.50 -2.21 -10.55
N PHE A 115 -7.68 -1.95 -9.52
CA PHE A 115 -6.23 -2.02 -9.60
C PHE A 115 -5.73 -3.31 -8.95
N ASP A 116 -4.76 -3.96 -9.60
CA ASP A 116 -4.06 -5.09 -8.98
C ASP A 116 -3.36 -4.62 -7.69
N GLU A 117 -3.55 -5.35 -6.59
CA GLU A 117 -2.83 -5.09 -5.34
C GLU A 117 -1.32 -5.22 -5.59
N VAL A 118 -0.60 -4.11 -5.47
CA VAL A 118 0.86 -4.10 -5.58
C VAL A 118 1.43 -4.56 -4.24
N ASP A 119 1.92 -5.79 -4.20
CA ASP A 119 2.68 -6.31 -3.06
C ASP A 119 3.93 -5.45 -2.83
N GLN A 120 3.88 -4.55 -1.84
CA GLN A 120 5.03 -3.76 -1.44
C GLN A 120 5.91 -4.59 -0.51
N ASP A 121 7.02 -5.06 -1.03
CA ASP A 121 8.05 -5.71 -0.23
C ASP A 121 8.62 -4.73 0.81
N GLU A 122 8.46 -5.04 2.10
CA GLU A 122 8.99 -4.23 3.21
C GLU A 122 10.53 -4.24 3.28
N THR A 123 11.17 -5.22 2.64
CA THR A 123 12.64 -5.33 2.61
C THR A 123 13.20 -4.52 1.46
N ARG A 124 14.24 -3.74 1.77
CA ARG A 124 14.95 -2.93 0.79
C ARG A 124 15.55 -3.84 -0.29
N LEU A 125 15.49 -3.42 -1.55
CA LEU A 125 16.04 -4.18 -2.68
C LEU A 125 17.51 -4.55 -2.47
N GLU A 126 18.28 -3.67 -1.84
CA GLU A 126 19.70 -3.83 -1.52
C GLU A 126 19.95 -4.98 -0.54
N GLU A 127 19.09 -5.14 0.47
CA GLU A 127 19.20 -6.25 1.44
C GLU A 127 18.96 -7.60 0.75
N LYS A 128 17.96 -7.66 -0.15
CA LYS A 128 17.71 -8.85 -0.97
C LYS A 128 18.90 -9.19 -1.86
N LEU A 129 19.45 -8.19 -2.54
CA LEU A 129 20.62 -8.35 -3.42
C LEU A 129 21.86 -8.82 -2.65
N GLU A 130 22.08 -8.33 -1.43
CA GLU A 130 23.20 -8.75 -0.59
C GLU A 130 23.05 -10.20 -0.10
N ALA A 131 21.86 -10.59 0.33
CA ALA A 131 21.56 -11.98 0.71
C ALA A 131 21.69 -12.95 -0.49
N GLU A 132 21.24 -12.56 -1.68
CA GLU A 132 21.43 -13.35 -2.89
C GLU A 132 22.90 -13.45 -3.29
N ARG A 133 23.65 -12.34 -3.21
CA ARG A 133 25.11 -12.35 -3.45
C ARG A 133 25.83 -13.29 -2.48
N GLU A 134 25.44 -13.32 -1.21
CA GLU A 134 26.04 -14.23 -0.23
C GLU A 134 25.82 -15.70 -0.60
N LYS A 135 24.60 -16.07 -1.00
CA LYS A 135 24.29 -17.42 -1.49
C LYS A 135 25.09 -17.78 -2.75
N LEU A 136 25.27 -16.81 -3.64
CA LEU A 136 26.02 -16.99 -4.90
C LEU A 136 27.53 -17.10 -4.68
N LYS A 137 28.09 -16.54 -3.60
CA LYS A 137 29.53 -16.63 -3.28
C LYS A 137 29.99 -18.08 -3.04
N GLU A 138 29.09 -18.94 -2.57
CA GLU A 138 29.41 -20.36 -2.33
C GLU A 138 29.47 -21.18 -3.64
N ARG A 139 28.93 -20.65 -4.74
CA ARG A 139 28.80 -21.34 -6.02
C ARG A 139 29.98 -21.06 -6.94
N THR A 140 30.58 -22.10 -7.52
CA THR A 140 31.76 -22.02 -8.39
C THR A 140 31.48 -22.27 -9.88
N ASP A 141 30.22 -22.56 -10.24
CA ASP A 141 29.73 -22.93 -11.58
C ASP A 141 29.03 -21.76 -12.32
N LEU A 142 29.40 -20.52 -12.01
CA LEU A 142 28.79 -19.32 -12.58
C LEU A 142 29.17 -19.14 -14.05
N THR A 143 28.19 -18.88 -14.92
CA THR A 143 28.44 -18.53 -16.33
C THR A 143 29.14 -17.17 -16.40
N PRO A 144 30.33 -17.06 -17.02
CA PRO A 144 30.99 -15.78 -17.19
C PRO A 144 30.16 -14.87 -18.09
N VAL A 145 30.02 -13.60 -17.72
CA VAL A 145 29.26 -12.60 -18.48
C VAL A 145 30.07 -12.17 -19.70
N THR A 146 29.96 -12.95 -20.77
CA THR A 146 30.52 -12.66 -22.10
C THR A 146 29.39 -12.27 -23.06
N GLU A 147 29.73 -11.58 -24.15
CA GLU A 147 28.72 -11.16 -25.13
C GLU A 147 27.89 -12.33 -25.68
N GLU A 148 28.54 -13.44 -26.02
CA GLU A 148 27.87 -14.66 -26.53
C GLU A 148 26.87 -15.22 -25.50
N THR A 149 27.28 -15.35 -24.24
CA THR A 149 26.40 -15.85 -23.18
C THR A 149 25.23 -14.90 -22.89
N PHE A 150 25.46 -13.59 -23.01
CA PHE A 150 24.43 -12.58 -22.82
C PHE A 150 23.42 -12.57 -23.97
N GLN A 151 23.88 -12.68 -25.21
CA GLN A 151 22.99 -12.78 -26.38
C GLN A 151 22.14 -14.05 -26.32
N ALA A 152 22.73 -15.19 -25.95
CA ALA A 152 21.99 -16.44 -25.72
C ALA A 152 20.93 -16.28 -24.61
N TRP A 153 21.29 -15.64 -23.49
CA TRP A 153 20.35 -15.33 -22.41
C TRP A 153 19.20 -14.42 -22.89
N LYS A 154 19.51 -13.38 -23.68
CA LYS A 154 18.53 -12.42 -24.21
C LYS A 154 17.56 -13.08 -25.17
N GLN A 155 18.06 -13.92 -26.07
CA GLN A 155 17.22 -14.72 -26.99
C GLN A 155 16.30 -15.64 -26.19
N ARG A 156 16.86 -16.41 -25.24
CA ARG A 156 16.07 -17.26 -24.35
C ARG A 156 15.00 -16.49 -23.59
N LYS A 157 15.32 -15.30 -23.05
CA LYS A 157 14.34 -14.47 -22.33
C LYS A 157 13.25 -13.89 -23.25
N ARG A 158 13.60 -13.54 -24.48
CA ARG A 158 12.61 -13.11 -25.49
C ARG A 158 11.68 -14.26 -25.88
N GLU A 159 12.21 -15.46 -26.07
CA GLU A 159 11.43 -16.66 -26.35
C GLU A 159 10.52 -17.05 -25.18
N GLU A 160 11.02 -16.99 -23.93
CA GLU A 160 10.25 -17.21 -22.71
C GLU A 160 9.08 -16.21 -22.59
N ALA A 161 9.35 -14.92 -22.83
CA ALA A 161 8.33 -13.88 -22.83
C ALA A 161 7.29 -14.09 -23.95
N ALA A 162 7.74 -14.38 -25.17
CA ALA A 162 6.85 -14.66 -26.30
C ALA A 162 6.01 -15.92 -26.09
N ALA A 163 6.58 -16.97 -25.46
CA ALA A 163 5.84 -18.17 -25.11
C ALA A 163 4.81 -17.91 -24.00
N ALA A 164 5.15 -17.10 -23.00
CA ALA A 164 4.22 -16.69 -21.95
C ALA A 164 3.07 -15.84 -22.51
N GLU A 165 3.36 -14.90 -23.40
CA GLU A 165 2.35 -14.12 -24.11
C GLU A 165 1.46 -15.00 -24.98
N ALA A 166 2.05 -15.89 -25.80
CA ALA A 166 1.29 -16.82 -26.62
C ALA A 166 0.41 -17.77 -25.77
N ALA A 167 0.89 -18.20 -24.61
CA ALA A 167 0.10 -18.97 -23.66
C ALA A 167 -1.07 -18.15 -23.08
N ARG A 168 -0.85 -16.88 -22.72
CA ARG A 168 -1.91 -15.96 -22.29
C ARG A 168 -2.97 -15.77 -23.37
N VAL A 169 -2.56 -15.49 -24.61
CA VAL A 169 -3.45 -15.32 -25.76
C VAL A 169 -4.25 -16.60 -26.03
N ARG A 170 -3.62 -17.78 -25.94
CA ARG A 170 -4.32 -19.08 -26.07
C ARG A 170 -5.36 -19.29 -24.98
N LYS A 171 -5.06 -18.98 -23.71
CA LYS A 171 -6.02 -19.09 -22.60
C LYS A 171 -7.20 -18.15 -22.79
N ALA A 172 -6.93 -16.89 -23.13
CA ALA A 172 -7.97 -15.90 -23.40
C ALA A 172 -8.82 -16.28 -24.63
N LYS A 173 -8.23 -16.86 -25.68
CA LYS A 173 -8.98 -17.45 -26.81
C LYS A 173 -9.84 -18.66 -26.41
N ALA A 174 -9.42 -19.43 -25.41
CA ALA A 174 -10.18 -20.54 -24.84
C ALA A 174 -11.29 -20.09 -23.87
N GLY A 175 -11.47 -18.77 -23.68
CA GLY A 175 -12.46 -18.19 -22.78
C GLY A 175 -12.00 -18.02 -21.33
N GLU A 176 -10.76 -18.40 -21.01
CA GLU A 176 -10.16 -18.21 -19.68
C GLU A 176 -9.29 -16.94 -19.68
N GLY A 177 -9.94 -15.80 -19.44
CA GLY A 177 -9.33 -14.46 -19.41
C GLY A 177 -9.81 -13.52 -20.50
N LYS A 178 -9.51 -12.22 -20.36
CA LYS A 178 -9.89 -11.18 -21.32
C LYS A 178 -8.77 -10.96 -22.34
N MET A 179 -9.11 -10.98 -23.63
CA MET A 179 -8.20 -10.63 -24.72
C MET A 179 -7.89 -9.13 -24.64
N ARG A 180 -6.62 -8.73 -24.86
CA ARG A 180 -6.30 -7.30 -25.02
C ARG A 180 -6.78 -6.85 -26.39
N GLY A 181 -7.16 -5.58 -26.53
CA GLY A 181 -7.53 -5.02 -27.84
C GLY A 181 -6.46 -5.26 -28.91
N TRP A 182 -5.18 -5.16 -28.53
CA TRP A 182 -4.05 -5.50 -29.40
C TRP A 182 -4.00 -6.98 -29.84
N ASP A 183 -4.48 -7.91 -29.01
CA ASP A 183 -4.55 -9.33 -29.37
C ASP A 183 -5.67 -9.56 -30.40
N LEU A 184 -6.81 -8.90 -30.21
CA LEU A 184 -7.95 -8.97 -31.13
C LEU A 184 -7.60 -8.36 -32.49
N TRP A 185 -6.92 -7.21 -32.50
CA TRP A 185 -6.48 -6.55 -33.72
C TRP A 185 -5.49 -7.39 -34.54
N GLN A 186 -4.59 -8.14 -33.88
CA GLN A 186 -3.69 -9.06 -34.56
C GLN A 186 -4.39 -10.31 -35.11
N MET A 187 -5.47 -10.76 -34.49
CA MET A 187 -6.22 -11.93 -34.96
C MET A 187 -7.04 -11.60 -36.19
N ASP A 188 -7.83 -10.53 -36.14
CA ASP A 188 -8.77 -10.16 -37.19
C ASP A 188 -8.69 -8.65 -37.44
N LYS A 189 -7.64 -8.22 -38.15
CA LYS A 189 -7.41 -6.80 -38.46
C LYS A 189 -8.55 -6.17 -39.26
N ASP A 190 -9.17 -6.96 -40.15
CA ASP A 190 -10.26 -6.51 -41.03
C ASP A 190 -11.59 -6.33 -40.29
N LEU A 191 -11.69 -6.77 -39.02
CA LEU A 191 -12.83 -6.46 -38.15
C LEU A 191 -12.75 -5.02 -37.61
N PHE A 192 -11.55 -4.42 -37.60
CA PHE A 192 -11.28 -3.06 -37.12
C PHE A 192 -11.10 -2.10 -38.30
N VAL A 193 -12.06 -2.10 -39.22
CA VAL A 193 -12.16 -1.07 -40.26
C VAL A 193 -12.99 0.07 -39.68
N ASP A 194 -12.40 1.25 -39.56
CA ASP A 194 -13.17 2.46 -39.32
C ASP A 194 -14.04 2.66 -40.58
N ASP A 195 -15.35 2.47 -40.47
CA ASP A 195 -16.28 2.83 -41.54
C ASP A 195 -16.04 4.31 -41.86
N GLU A 196 -15.72 4.65 -43.12
CA GLU A 196 -15.49 6.04 -43.57
C GLU A 196 -16.71 6.95 -43.29
N GLU A 197 -17.88 6.37 -43.04
CA GLU A 197 -19.15 7.05 -42.74
C GLU A 197 -19.46 7.14 -41.23
N ALA A 198 -18.61 6.60 -40.34
CA ALA A 198 -18.77 6.68 -38.89
C ALA A 198 -18.71 8.14 -38.36
N ASP A 199 -18.08 9.03 -39.12
CA ASP A 199 -18.01 10.47 -38.83
C ASP A 199 -19.29 11.21 -39.29
N GLU A 200 -20.05 10.67 -40.26
CA GLU A 200 -21.25 11.33 -40.80
C GLU A 200 -22.50 11.14 -39.92
N PHE A 201 -22.54 10.13 -39.04
CA PHE A 201 -23.68 9.89 -38.15
C PHE A 201 -23.70 10.81 -36.92
N TYR A 202 -22.54 11.35 -36.54
CA TYR A 202 -22.42 12.36 -35.49
C TYR A 202 -22.22 13.74 -36.15
N GLU A 203 -23.31 14.41 -36.50
CA GLU A 203 -23.28 15.87 -36.57
C GLU A 203 -22.90 16.36 -35.17
N ARG A 204 -21.62 16.66 -34.97
CA ARG A 204 -21.21 17.57 -33.92
C ARG A 204 -21.95 18.85 -34.24
N GLU A 205 -22.99 19.18 -33.45
CA GLU A 205 -23.56 20.52 -33.50
C GLU A 205 -22.37 21.48 -33.34
N GLU A 206 -22.00 22.14 -34.43
CA GLU A 206 -21.19 23.34 -34.35
C GLU A 206 -22.02 24.24 -33.46
N GLN A 207 -21.57 24.35 -32.21
CA GLN A 207 -22.09 25.26 -31.23
C GLN A 207 -22.16 26.62 -31.94
N ASP A 208 -23.39 27.01 -32.30
CA ASP A 208 -23.72 28.13 -33.17
C ASP A 208 -22.84 29.35 -32.85
N ASP A 209 -22.57 30.17 -33.87
CA ASP A 209 -21.81 31.43 -33.90
C ASP A 209 -21.95 32.41 -32.70
N ALA A 210 -22.83 32.12 -31.73
CA ALA A 210 -22.90 32.73 -30.42
C ALA A 210 -21.67 32.51 -29.53
N VAL A 211 -20.98 31.37 -29.60
CA VAL A 211 -19.79 31.13 -28.73
C VAL A 211 -18.53 31.80 -29.27
N ALA A 212 -18.42 31.97 -30.59
CA ALA A 212 -17.39 32.80 -31.20
C ALA A 212 -17.52 34.28 -30.78
N ALA A 213 -18.76 34.77 -30.58
CA ALA A 213 -19.00 36.11 -30.07
C ALA A 213 -18.70 36.26 -28.56
N GLU A 214 -18.92 35.22 -27.76
CA GLU A 214 -18.54 35.20 -26.33
C GLU A 214 -17.01 35.10 -26.13
N GLU A 215 -16.29 34.35 -26.96
CA GLU A 215 -14.81 34.31 -26.94
C GLU A 215 -14.18 35.66 -27.33
N GLU A 216 -14.79 36.40 -28.28
CA GLU A 216 -14.35 37.75 -28.65
C GLU A 216 -14.62 38.77 -27.53
N GLU A 217 -15.71 38.60 -26.76
CA GLU A 217 -16.04 39.42 -25.59
C GLU A 217 -15.12 39.11 -24.40
N GLU A 218 -14.78 37.83 -24.16
CA GLU A 218 -13.84 37.43 -23.10
C GLU A 218 -12.41 37.90 -23.41
N ALA A 219 -11.96 37.80 -24.66
CA ALA A 219 -10.67 38.32 -25.12
C ALA A 219 -10.56 39.86 -25.02
N ALA A 220 -11.70 40.58 -25.08
CA ALA A 220 -11.74 42.02 -24.84
C ALA A 220 -11.63 42.40 -23.34
N TYR A 221 -11.90 41.45 -22.43
CA TYR A 221 -11.79 41.62 -20.99
C TYR A 221 -10.41 41.24 -20.41
N ASP A 222 -9.56 40.50 -21.15
CA ASP A 222 -8.17 40.17 -20.76
C ASP A 222 -7.16 41.25 -21.18
N LEU A 223 -7.41 42.50 -20.77
CA LEU A 223 -6.43 43.59 -20.82
C LEU A 223 -6.22 44.15 -19.41
N SER A 224 -5.44 43.44 -18.58
CA SER A 224 -4.69 44.03 -17.46
C SER A 224 -3.43 43.26 -17.12
#